data_AF-A0A1X4I242-F1
#
_entry.id   AF-A0A1X4I242-F1
#
_cell.length_a   1.000
_cell.length_b   1.000
_cell.length_c   1.000
_cell.angle_alpha   90.00
_cell.angle_beta   90.00
_cell.angle_gamma   90.00
#
_symmetry.space_group_name_H-M   'P 1'
#
loop_
_entity.id
_entity.type
_entity.pdbx_description
1 polymer ?
#
loop_
_entity_poly.entity_id
_entity_poly.type
_entity_poly.pdbx_seq_one_letter_code
_entity_poly.pdbx_strand_id
1 'polypeptide(L)'
;APAGLRRACAVAKQAADLHTPTVNQLAAARYLADNDLDAHVARVAAAYGARRDAMLAGLPTALPAGSTWTRPEGGMFLWVRLPEPYDTTALLPDVVRHDVAYVPGAPFHAGEPDRATLRLCFVTQSPDEIAEGLRRLGEGLREAAHRTA
;
A
#
# COMPACT_ATOMS: atom_id res chain seq x y z
N ALA A 1 3.32 -12.67 -24.53
CA ALA A 1 4.77 -12.34 -24.60
C ALA A 1 5.42 -13.05 -25.80
N PRO A 2 6.47 -12.47 -26.42
CA PRO A 2 7.21 -13.06 -27.53
C PRO A 2 7.71 -14.48 -27.23
N ALA A 3 7.72 -15.35 -28.24
CA ALA A 3 8.04 -16.77 -28.08
C ALA A 3 9.45 -17.01 -27.52
N GLY A 4 10.45 -16.24 -27.98
CA GLY A 4 11.83 -16.34 -27.50
C GLY A 4 11.97 -16.05 -26.01
N LEU A 5 11.30 -14.99 -25.52
CA LEU A 5 11.29 -14.63 -24.10
C LEU A 5 10.56 -15.68 -23.25
N ARG A 6 9.41 -16.19 -23.73
CA ARG A 6 8.68 -17.26 -23.04
C ARG A 6 9.54 -18.50 -22.82
N ARG A 7 10.30 -18.92 -23.84
CA ARG A 7 11.20 -20.08 -23.74
C ARG A 7 12.30 -19.84 -22.71
N ALA A 8 12.95 -18.67 -22.76
CA ALA A 8 13.99 -18.32 -21.81
C ALA A 8 13.46 -18.32 -20.35
N CYS A 9 12.29 -17.73 -20.11
CA CYS A 9 11.65 -17.75 -18.79
C CYS A 9 11.27 -19.16 -18.33
N ALA A 10 10.79 -20.02 -19.23
CA ALA A 10 10.44 -21.40 -18.89
C ALA A 10 11.66 -22.21 -18.44
N VAL A 11 12.79 -22.08 -19.15
CA VAL A 11 14.06 -22.73 -18.76
C VAL A 11 14.53 -22.20 -17.41
N ALA A 12 14.47 -20.87 -17.19
CA ALA A 12 14.85 -20.27 -15.91
C ALA A 12 13.98 -20.75 -14.75
N LYS A 13 12.65 -20.84 -14.94
CA LYS A 13 11.71 -21.38 -13.94
C LYS A 13 12.03 -22.85 -13.63
N GLN A 14 12.25 -23.66 -14.65
CA GLN A 14 12.58 -25.08 -14.47
C GLN A 14 13.85 -25.27 -13.64
N ALA A 15 14.87 -24.45 -13.89
CA ALA A 15 16.11 -24.47 -13.13
C ALA A 15 15.96 -23.95 -11.69
N ALA A 16 15.08 -22.97 -11.46
CA ALA A 16 14.90 -22.34 -10.15
C ALA A 16 14.06 -23.19 -9.19
N ASP A 17 12.92 -23.70 -9.66
CA ASP A 17 11.93 -24.37 -8.80
C ASP A 17 11.00 -25.33 -9.58
N LEU A 18 11.40 -25.78 -10.77
CA LEU A 18 10.67 -26.67 -11.68
C LEU A 18 9.36 -26.09 -12.23
N HIS A 19 8.36 -25.93 -11.37
CA HIS A 19 7.04 -25.40 -11.67
C HIS A 19 6.31 -24.94 -10.40
N THR A 20 5.24 -24.17 -10.55
CA THR A 20 4.35 -23.81 -9.44
C THR A 20 3.74 -25.07 -8.82
N PRO A 21 3.55 -25.17 -7.49
CA PRO A 21 2.96 -26.36 -6.86
C PRO A 21 1.66 -26.79 -7.55
N THR A 22 1.55 -28.07 -7.91
CA THR A 22 0.41 -28.62 -8.67
C THR A 22 -0.92 -28.41 -7.95
N VAL A 23 -0.92 -28.49 -6.62
CA VAL A 23 -2.12 -28.25 -5.79
C VAL A 23 -2.65 -26.83 -5.99
N ASN A 24 -1.78 -25.82 -6.02
CA ASN A 24 -2.18 -24.42 -6.22
C ASN A 24 -2.74 -24.21 -7.64
N GLN A 25 -2.12 -24.85 -8.64
CA GLN A 25 -2.61 -24.78 -10.02
C GLN A 25 -4.00 -25.41 -10.16
N LEU A 26 -4.23 -26.58 -9.55
CA LEU A 26 -5.52 -27.26 -9.58
C LEU A 26 -6.60 -26.49 -8.81
N ALA A 27 -6.26 -25.89 -7.66
CA ALA A 27 -7.18 -25.06 -6.89
C ALA A 27 -7.62 -23.82 -7.70
N ALA A 28 -6.67 -23.12 -8.32
CA ALA A 28 -6.97 -21.98 -9.19
C ALA A 28 -7.80 -22.40 -10.42
N ALA A 29 -7.43 -23.50 -11.08
CA ALA A 29 -8.16 -24.00 -12.25
C ALA A 29 -9.61 -24.35 -11.92
N ARG A 30 -9.86 -25.03 -10.79
CA ARG A 30 -11.22 -25.32 -10.32
C ARG A 30 -11.99 -24.05 -9.98
N TYR A 31 -11.39 -23.13 -9.23
CA TYR A 31 -12.03 -21.86 -8.89
C TYR A 31 -12.46 -21.10 -10.15
N LEU A 32 -11.57 -21.00 -11.15
CA LEU A 32 -11.86 -20.30 -12.40
C LEU A 32 -12.90 -21.01 -13.28
N ALA A 33 -12.99 -22.35 -13.22
CA ALA A 33 -13.99 -23.10 -13.95
C ALA A 33 -15.39 -23.00 -13.29
N ASP A 34 -15.43 -22.95 -11.96
CA ASP A 34 -16.66 -23.07 -11.19
C ASP A 34 -17.22 -21.73 -10.68
N ASN A 35 -16.48 -20.62 -10.84
CA ASN A 35 -16.85 -19.30 -10.31
C ASN A 35 -16.72 -18.20 -11.35
N ASP A 36 -17.56 -17.18 -11.21
CA ASP A 36 -17.45 -15.94 -11.97
C ASP A 36 -16.34 -15.05 -11.37
N LEU A 37 -15.18 -15.05 -12.03
CA LEU A 37 -14.05 -14.23 -11.64
C LEU A 37 -14.36 -12.74 -11.76
N ASP A 38 -15.07 -12.31 -12.80
CA ASP A 38 -15.35 -10.89 -13.05
C ASP A 38 -16.30 -10.35 -11.98
N ALA A 39 -17.33 -11.11 -11.60
CA ALA A 39 -18.21 -10.77 -10.49
C ALA A 39 -17.44 -10.72 -9.16
N HIS A 40 -16.47 -11.61 -8.93
CA HIS A 40 -15.61 -11.55 -7.75
C HIS A 40 -14.75 -10.29 -7.74
N VAL A 41 -14.08 -10.00 -8.85
CA VAL A 41 -13.24 -8.80 -9.00
C VAL A 41 -14.06 -7.53 -8.80
N ALA A 42 -15.28 -7.45 -9.34
CA ALA A 42 -16.17 -6.30 -9.13
C ALA A 42 -16.51 -6.08 -7.65
N ARG A 43 -16.76 -7.15 -6.88
CA ARG A 43 -17.00 -7.05 -5.43
C ARG A 43 -15.76 -6.54 -4.68
N VAL A 44 -14.58 -7.07 -5.01
CA VAL A 44 -13.32 -6.64 -4.39
C VAL A 44 -13.02 -5.18 -4.74
N ALA A 45 -13.20 -4.77 -6.00
CA ALA A 45 -13.00 -3.41 -6.46
C ALA A 45 -13.93 -2.42 -5.74
N ALA A 46 -15.20 -2.76 -5.56
CA ALA A 46 -16.14 -1.93 -4.80
C ALA A 46 -15.71 -1.76 -3.33
N ALA A 47 -15.29 -2.84 -2.67
CA ALA A 47 -14.79 -2.78 -1.30
C ALA A 47 -13.51 -1.93 -1.19
N TYR A 48 -12.58 -2.06 -2.13
CA TYR A 48 -11.35 -1.28 -2.17
C TYR A 48 -11.63 0.20 -2.46
N GLY A 49 -12.62 0.50 -3.31
CA GLY A 49 -13.08 1.86 -3.57
C GLY A 49 -13.58 2.56 -2.30
N ALA A 50 -14.46 1.90 -1.54
CA ALA A 50 -14.97 2.43 -0.27
C ALA A 50 -13.84 2.72 0.73
N ARG A 51 -12.85 1.82 0.84
CA ARG A 51 -11.69 1.99 1.73
C ARG A 51 -10.76 3.11 1.29
N ARG A 52 -10.50 3.23 -0.02
CA ARG A 52 -9.74 4.34 -0.60
C ARG A 52 -10.40 5.67 -0.27
N ASP A 53 -11.72 5.76 -0.46
CA ASP A 53 -12.47 6.99 -0.25
C ASP A 53 -12.49 7.39 1.23
N ALA A 54 -12.63 6.42 2.14
CA ALA A 54 -12.48 6.65 3.58
C ALA A 54 -11.08 7.18 3.94
N MET A 55 -10.02 6.59 3.36
CA MET A 55 -8.66 7.06 3.58
C MET A 55 -8.48 8.50 3.08
N LEU A 56 -8.88 8.77 1.82
CA LEU A 56 -8.81 10.10 1.20
C LEU A 56 -9.57 11.17 1.98
N ALA A 57 -10.72 10.82 2.54
CA ALA A 57 -11.54 11.75 3.34
C ALA A 57 -10.87 12.14 4.66
N GLY A 58 -10.12 11.21 5.29
CA GLY A 58 -9.44 11.49 6.56
C GLY A 58 -8.08 12.17 6.44
N LEU A 59 -7.39 12.07 5.29
CA LEU A 59 -6.05 12.64 5.09
C LEU A 59 -5.93 14.13 5.44
N PRO A 60 -6.87 15.04 5.06
CA PRO A 60 -6.75 16.45 5.38
C PRO A 60 -6.68 16.77 6.87
N THR A 61 -7.26 15.91 7.72
CA THR A 61 -7.26 16.09 9.18
C THR A 61 -6.08 15.37 9.84
N ALA A 62 -5.65 14.25 9.25
CA ALA A 62 -4.58 13.43 9.79
C ALA A 62 -3.17 13.96 9.47
N LEU A 63 -2.99 14.63 8.33
CA LEU A 63 -1.68 15.06 7.86
C LEU A 63 -1.38 16.54 8.19
N PRO A 64 -0.10 16.90 8.41
CA PRO A 64 0.31 18.30 8.55
C PRO A 64 -0.09 19.16 7.36
N ALA A 65 -0.36 20.45 7.61
CA ALA A 65 -0.63 21.43 6.56
C ALA A 65 0.53 21.50 5.55
N GLY A 66 0.22 21.53 4.25
CA GLY A 66 1.21 21.49 3.17
C GLY A 66 1.54 20.07 2.69
N SER A 67 0.98 19.03 3.31
CA SER A 67 1.08 17.67 2.77
C SER A 67 0.34 17.52 1.45
N THR A 68 0.89 16.70 0.54
CA THR A 68 0.27 16.35 -0.73
C THR A 68 0.13 14.83 -0.85
N TRP A 69 -0.83 14.37 -1.64
CA TRP A 69 -1.04 12.94 -1.84
C TRP A 69 -1.65 12.61 -3.20
N THR A 70 -1.45 11.38 -3.65
CA THR A 70 -2.07 10.87 -4.88
C THR A 70 -3.53 10.50 -4.66
N ARG A 71 -4.33 10.53 -5.74
CA ARG A 71 -5.71 10.04 -5.78
C ARG A 71 -5.79 8.87 -6.77
N PRO A 72 -5.51 7.63 -6.34
CA PRO A 72 -5.45 6.49 -7.25
C PRO A 72 -6.85 6.09 -7.76
N GLU A 73 -6.94 5.79 -9.05
CA GLU A 73 -8.15 5.23 -9.67
C GLU A 73 -8.26 3.70 -9.45
N GLY A 74 -7.17 3.05 -9.04
CA GLY A 74 -7.11 1.63 -8.71
C GLY A 74 -5.84 1.25 -7.96
N GLY A 75 -5.74 0.00 -7.53
CA GLY A 75 -4.60 -0.51 -6.75
C GLY A 75 -4.88 -0.57 -5.26
N MET A 76 -3.83 -0.42 -4.44
CA MET A 76 -3.90 -0.72 -2.99
C MET A 76 -3.30 0.37 -2.09
N PHE A 77 -2.67 1.40 -2.68
CA PHE A 77 -1.86 2.36 -1.93
C PHE A 77 -2.13 3.81 -2.32
N LEU A 78 -2.01 4.71 -1.35
CA LEU A 78 -1.78 6.14 -1.58
C LEU A 78 -0.32 6.46 -1.34
N TRP A 79 0.19 7.40 -2.14
CA TRP A 79 1.49 8.00 -1.95
C TRP A 79 1.30 9.40 -1.37
N VAL A 80 1.97 9.67 -0.25
CA VAL A 80 1.88 10.94 0.48
C VAL A 80 3.27 11.55 0.51
N ARG A 81 3.34 12.87 0.40
CA ARG A 81 4.52 13.66 0.70
C ARG A 81 4.19 14.67 1.80
N LEU A 82 4.89 14.60 2.92
CA LEU A 82 4.83 15.56 4.02
C LEU A 82 5.59 16.85 3.64
N PRO A 83 5.29 18.00 4.28
CA PRO A 83 6.08 19.22 4.09
C PRO A 83 7.49 19.07 4.70
N GLU A 84 8.38 20.01 4.41
CA GLU A 84 9.65 20.09 5.15
C GLU A 84 9.40 20.55 6.61
N PRO A 85 10.22 20.15 7.59
CA PRO A 85 11.43 19.32 7.48
C PRO A 85 11.20 17.82 7.83
N TYR A 86 10.01 17.26 7.60
CA TYR A 86 9.69 15.90 8.05
C TYR A 86 10.53 14.81 7.33
N ASP A 87 11.15 13.91 8.11
CA ASP A 87 11.74 12.64 7.62
C ASP A 87 10.88 11.46 8.07
N THR A 88 10.16 10.85 7.13
CA THR A 88 9.23 9.74 7.38
C THR A 88 9.90 8.46 7.88
N THR A 89 11.20 8.28 7.66
CA THR A 89 11.92 7.14 8.23
C THR A 89 12.21 7.38 9.70
N ALA A 90 12.62 8.61 10.05
CA ALA A 90 12.92 9.00 11.43
C ALA A 90 11.67 9.08 12.30
N LEU A 91 10.51 9.43 11.72
CA LEU A 91 9.23 9.55 12.43
C LEU A 91 8.56 8.20 12.72
N LEU A 92 8.86 7.16 11.94
CA LEU A 92 8.15 5.89 12.03
C LEU A 92 8.17 5.26 13.45
N PRO A 93 9.31 5.19 14.16
CA PRO A 93 9.35 4.63 15.51
C PRO A 93 8.38 5.31 16.48
N ASP A 94 8.21 6.63 16.34
CA ASP A 94 7.31 7.42 17.16
C ASP A 94 5.86 7.15 16.80
N VAL A 95 5.54 7.16 15.51
CA VAL A 95 4.18 6.90 15.02
C VAL A 95 3.70 5.50 15.39
N VAL A 96 4.58 4.50 15.37
CA VAL A 96 4.28 3.12 15.78
C VAL A 96 3.86 3.02 17.25
N ARG A 97 4.32 3.92 18.13
CA ARG A 97 3.88 3.97 19.54
C ARG A 97 2.41 4.33 19.70
N HIS A 98 1.78 4.86 18.65
CA HIS A 98 0.34 5.14 18.59
C HIS A 98 -0.45 3.98 17.94
N ASP A 99 0.13 2.77 17.86
CA ASP A 99 -0.51 1.59 17.26
C ASP A 99 -0.98 1.81 15.81
N VAL A 100 -0.16 2.52 15.03
CA VAL A 100 -0.36 2.74 13.59
C VAL A 100 0.98 2.73 12.87
N ALA A 101 1.01 2.25 11.62
CA ALA A 101 2.22 2.21 10.82
C ALA A 101 1.94 2.62 9.37
N TYR A 102 2.97 3.17 8.73
CA TYR A 102 3.06 3.37 7.30
C TYR A 102 4.40 2.83 6.80
N VAL A 103 4.59 2.79 5.47
CA VAL A 103 5.89 2.44 4.90
C VAL A 103 6.61 3.72 4.48
N PRO A 104 7.81 4.04 5.03
CA PRO A 104 8.60 5.17 4.59
C PRO A 104 8.90 5.07 3.09
N GLY A 105 8.94 6.22 2.42
CA GLY A 105 9.04 6.29 0.97
C GLY A 105 10.46 6.11 0.43
N ALA A 106 11.48 6.42 1.23
CA ALA A 106 12.89 6.40 0.81
C ALA A 106 13.32 5.11 0.08
N PRO A 107 12.95 3.88 0.50
CA PRO A 107 13.32 2.65 -0.20
C PRO A 107 12.70 2.48 -1.61
N PHE A 108 11.72 3.29 -1.99
CA PHE A 108 11.06 3.23 -3.30
C PHE A 108 11.71 4.15 -4.35
N HIS A 109 12.74 4.91 -3.99
CA HIS A 109 13.50 5.73 -4.93
C HIS A 109 14.72 4.98 -5.46
N ALA A 110 14.92 4.98 -6.79
CA ALA A 110 16.08 4.33 -7.43
C ALA A 110 17.37 5.16 -7.34
N GLY A 111 17.26 6.46 -7.02
CA GLY A 111 18.38 7.40 -6.86
C GLY A 111 18.30 8.09 -5.49
N GLU A 112 18.59 9.39 -5.46
CA GLU A 112 18.48 10.18 -4.22
C GLU A 112 17.04 10.14 -3.66
N PRO A 113 16.84 9.71 -2.40
CA PRO A 113 15.52 9.48 -1.85
C PRO A 113 14.86 10.77 -1.39
N ASP A 114 13.57 10.90 -1.69
CA ASP A 114 12.71 11.90 -1.05
C ASP A 114 12.23 11.38 0.32
N ARG A 115 12.90 11.82 1.38
CA ARG A 115 12.65 11.36 2.76
C ARG A 115 11.30 11.84 3.33
N ALA A 116 10.66 12.82 2.70
CA ALA A 116 9.37 13.33 3.11
C ALA A 116 8.19 12.46 2.64
N THR A 117 8.44 11.40 1.86
CA THR A 117 7.38 10.56 1.29
C THR A 117 7.05 9.34 2.13
N LEU A 118 5.78 8.92 2.11
CA LEU A 118 5.32 7.69 2.74
C LEU A 118 4.21 7.02 1.92
N ARG A 119 4.03 5.71 2.13
CA ARG A 119 3.00 4.90 1.49
C ARG A 119 1.97 4.42 2.50
N LEU A 120 0.70 4.69 2.23
CA LEU A 120 -0.45 4.22 3.01
C LEU A 120 -1.18 3.12 2.26
N CYS A 121 -1.52 2.02 2.95
CA CYS A 121 -2.27 0.90 2.41
C CYS A 121 -3.73 1.00 2.85
N PHE A 122 -4.68 0.96 1.90
CA PHE A 122 -6.11 1.03 2.22
C PHE A 122 -6.84 -0.31 2.11
N VAL A 123 -6.18 -1.41 1.75
CA VAL A 123 -6.90 -2.64 1.37
C VAL A 123 -7.08 -3.66 2.48
N THR A 124 -6.35 -3.55 3.59
CA THR A 124 -6.39 -4.53 4.68
C THR A 124 -7.39 -4.18 5.77
N GLN A 125 -7.71 -2.90 5.93
CA GLN A 125 -8.52 -2.38 7.04
C GLN A 125 -9.92 -1.95 6.55
N SER A 126 -10.90 -2.07 7.43
CA SER A 126 -12.25 -1.51 7.22
C SER A 126 -12.23 0.02 7.21
N PRO A 127 -13.26 0.69 6.66
CA PRO A 127 -13.36 2.15 6.72
C PRO A 127 -13.24 2.74 8.14
N ASP A 128 -13.81 2.08 9.14
CA ASP A 128 -13.76 2.53 10.55
C ASP A 128 -12.35 2.40 11.13
N GLU A 129 -11.67 1.28 10.86
CA GLU A 129 -10.27 1.08 11.24
C GLU A 129 -9.33 2.06 10.53
N ILE A 130 -9.63 2.41 9.27
CA ILE A 130 -8.90 3.46 8.53
C ILE A 130 -9.06 4.81 9.20
N ALA A 131 -10.29 5.19 9.58
CA ALA A 131 -10.56 6.45 10.27
C ALA A 131 -9.79 6.54 11.60
N GLU A 132 -9.83 5.47 12.40
CA GLU A 132 -9.08 5.40 13.66
C GLU A 132 -7.56 5.40 13.44
N GLY A 133 -7.06 4.68 12.43
CA GLY A 133 -5.65 4.69 12.05
C GLY A 133 -5.17 6.07 11.64
N LEU A 134 -5.99 6.82 10.89
CA LEU A 134 -5.68 8.20 10.49
C LEU A 134 -5.67 9.16 11.68
N ARG A 135 -6.57 8.98 12.65
CA ARG A 135 -6.56 9.75 13.91
C ARG A 135 -5.25 9.52 14.67
N ARG A 136 -4.85 8.26 14.86
CA ARG A 136 -3.59 7.87 15.51
C ARG A 136 -2.37 8.39 14.76
N LEU A 137 -2.40 8.34 13.43
CA LEU A 137 -1.32 8.85 12.58
C LEU A 137 -1.11 10.35 12.82
N GLY A 138 -2.19 11.13 12.84
CA GLY A 138 -2.11 12.57 13.10
C GLY A 138 -1.65 12.90 14.53
N GLU A 139 -1.92 12.04 15.51
CA GLU A 139 -1.36 12.17 16.86
C GLU A 139 0.15 11.92 16.87
N GLY A 140 0.61 10.81 16.28
CA GLY A 140 2.03 10.48 16.22
C GLY A 140 2.86 11.51 15.45
N LEU A 141 2.33 12.04 14.34
CA LEU A 141 3.02 13.07 13.57
C LEU A 141 3.15 14.39 14.35
N ARG A 142 2.11 14.79 15.11
CA ARG A 142 2.15 16.00 15.95
C ARG A 142 3.10 15.84 17.12
N GLU A 143 3.05 14.70 17.82
CA GLU A 143 3.94 14.44 18.96
C GLU A 143 5.41 14.46 18.54
N ALA A 144 5.74 13.84 17.41
CA ALA A 144 7.10 13.83 16.89
C ALA A 144 7.58 15.23 16.48
N ALA A 145 6.72 16.04 15.85
CA ALA A 145 7.04 17.42 15.50
C ALA A 145 7.40 18.30 16.71
N HIS A 146 6.76 18.06 17.86
CA HIS A 146 7.06 18.80 19.10
C HIS A 146 8.38 18.41 19.77
N ARG A 147 8.96 17.24 19.45
CA ARG A 147 10.26 16.81 19.99
C ARG A 147 11.45 17.29 19.16
N THR A 148 11.22 17.61 17.88
CA THR A 148 12.28 18.03 16.95
C THR A 148 12.43 19.56 16.87
N ALA A 149 11.46 20.33 17.38
CA ALA A 149 11.52 21.79 17.53
C ALA A 149 12.24 22.20 18.82
#